data_AF-A0AAW7V4F8-F1
#
_entry.id   AF-A0AAW7V4F8-F1
#
_cell.length_a   1.000
_cell.length_b   1.000
_cell.length_c   1.000
_cell.angle_alpha   90.00
_cell.angle_beta   90.00
_cell.angle_gamma   90.00
#
_symmetry.space_group_name_H-M   'P 1'
#
loop_
_entity.id
_entity.type
_entity.pdbx_description
1 polymer ?
#
loop_
_entity_poly.entity_id
_entity_poly.type
_entity_poly.pdbx_seq_one_letter_code
_entity_poly.pdbx_strand_id
1 'polypeptide(L)'
;SQLKTTNDAVAANTTNIATNTTNITNLTDAVDSLGDDSLLWNATAGAFSAAHGTDATSKITNVKDGDLTAGSTDAVNGSQLKTTNDAVAANTTNIATNTTNITNLTDAVDSLGDDSLLWNDAAKAFSAAHGTDATSKITNVKDGDLTAGSTDAVNGSQLKTTNDAVTANTTNIATNTTNITNLTDAVDSLGDDSLLWNDAAKAFSAAHGTDATSKITNVKDGDLTAGSTDAVNGSQLKTTNDAVAANTTNIATNTTNITNLTDAVDSLGDDSLLWNATAGAFSAAHGTDATSKITNVKDGDLTAGSTDAVNGSQLKTTNDNVATNTTN
;
A
#
# COMPACT_ATOMS: atom_id res chain seq x y z
N SER A 1 138.17 -100.46 -13.36
CA SER A 1 136.91 -100.16 -14.07
C SER A 1 135.72 -100.12 -13.11
N GLN A 2 135.50 -101.14 -12.27
CA GLN A 2 134.34 -101.21 -11.36
C GLN A 2 134.21 -100.05 -10.35
N LEU A 3 135.31 -99.62 -9.72
CA LEU A 3 135.31 -98.55 -8.71
C LEU A 3 134.90 -97.16 -9.28
N LYS A 4 135.24 -96.90 -10.56
CA LYS A 4 134.79 -95.70 -11.29
C LYS A 4 133.29 -95.77 -11.57
N THR A 5 132.78 -96.91 -12.01
CA THR A 5 131.34 -97.13 -12.26
C THR A 5 130.51 -96.97 -10.98
N THR A 6 131.00 -97.49 -9.84
CA THR A 6 130.35 -97.30 -8.54
C THR A 6 130.35 -95.82 -8.12
N ASN A 7 131.47 -95.11 -8.27
CA ASN A 7 131.53 -93.68 -7.95
C ASN A 7 130.63 -92.83 -8.87
N ASP A 8 130.57 -93.14 -10.17
CA ASP A 8 129.69 -92.45 -11.13
C ASP A 8 128.20 -92.70 -10.79
N ALA A 9 127.83 -93.91 -10.35
CA ALA A 9 126.47 -94.25 -9.90
C ALA A 9 126.09 -93.61 -8.56
N VAL A 10 127.03 -93.54 -7.60
CA VAL A 10 126.84 -92.85 -6.32
C VAL A 10 126.68 -91.34 -6.54
N ALA A 11 127.47 -90.74 -7.45
CA ALA A 11 127.31 -89.34 -7.86
C ALA A 11 125.95 -89.09 -8.53
N ALA A 12 125.53 -89.95 -9.46
CA ALA A 12 124.21 -89.85 -10.09
C ALA A 12 123.05 -90.01 -9.09
N ASN A 13 123.15 -90.96 -8.14
CA ASN A 13 122.17 -91.09 -7.07
C ASN A 13 122.17 -89.87 -6.13
N THR A 14 123.33 -89.29 -5.84
CA THR A 14 123.44 -88.07 -5.02
C THR A 14 122.76 -86.89 -5.73
N THR A 15 122.96 -86.74 -7.05
CA THR A 15 122.27 -85.75 -7.87
C THR A 15 120.76 -86.01 -7.91
N ASN A 16 120.32 -87.26 -8.14
CA ASN A 16 118.90 -87.62 -8.15
C ASN A 16 118.23 -87.37 -6.80
N ILE A 17 118.90 -87.68 -5.69
CA ILE A 17 118.41 -87.38 -4.34
C ILE A 17 118.30 -85.87 -4.13
N ALA A 18 119.31 -85.09 -4.53
CA ALA A 18 119.24 -83.63 -4.45
C ALA A 18 118.07 -83.07 -5.29
N THR A 19 117.88 -83.55 -6.52
CA THR A 19 116.74 -83.19 -7.38
C THR A 19 115.40 -83.59 -6.75
N ASN A 20 115.30 -84.80 -6.18
CA ASN A 20 114.09 -85.24 -5.50
C ASN A 20 113.78 -84.40 -4.26
N THR A 21 114.81 -84.02 -3.48
CA THR A 21 114.66 -83.10 -2.35
C THR A 21 114.10 -81.76 -2.81
N THR A 22 114.66 -81.16 -3.87
CA THR A 22 114.13 -79.91 -4.44
C THR A 22 112.68 -80.08 -4.93
N ASN A 23 112.36 -81.17 -5.63
CA ASN A 23 111.01 -81.42 -6.12
C ASN A 23 110.00 -81.58 -4.98
N ILE A 24 110.39 -82.27 -3.89
CA ILE A 24 109.55 -82.43 -2.70
C ILE A 24 109.34 -81.08 -2.01
N THR A 25 110.40 -80.27 -1.85
CA THR A 25 110.25 -78.92 -1.29
C THR A 25 109.30 -78.06 -2.12
N ASN A 26 109.46 -78.03 -3.45
CA ASN A 26 108.56 -77.30 -4.33
C ASN A 26 107.10 -77.79 -4.24
N LEU A 27 106.91 -79.09 -4.05
CA LEU A 27 105.58 -79.67 -3.86
C LEU A 27 104.98 -79.28 -2.51
N THR A 28 105.78 -79.32 -1.43
CA THR A 28 105.36 -78.87 -0.10
C THR A 28 104.94 -77.41 -0.14
N ASP A 29 105.77 -76.54 -0.72
CA ASP A 29 105.44 -75.12 -0.85
C ASP A 29 104.16 -74.88 -1.67
N ALA A 30 103.96 -75.67 -2.74
CA ALA A 30 102.74 -75.61 -3.54
C ALA A 30 101.49 -76.10 -2.78
N VAL A 31 101.64 -77.11 -1.92
CA VAL A 31 100.55 -77.62 -1.08
C VAL A 31 100.21 -76.63 0.03
N ASP A 32 101.21 -76.04 0.67
CA ASP A 32 101.00 -75.02 1.71
C ASP A 32 100.33 -73.78 1.10
N SER A 33 100.80 -73.32 -0.06
CA SER A 33 100.15 -72.23 -0.82
C SER A 33 98.71 -72.56 -1.19
N LEU A 34 98.41 -73.80 -1.62
CA LEU A 34 97.04 -74.21 -1.88
C LEU A 34 96.19 -74.25 -0.60
N GLY A 35 96.77 -74.63 0.54
CA GLY A 35 96.12 -74.60 1.84
C GLY A 35 95.74 -73.18 2.27
N ASP A 36 96.63 -72.21 2.04
CA ASP A 36 96.40 -70.82 2.40
C ASP A 36 95.38 -70.10 1.49
N ASP A 37 95.34 -70.44 0.19
CA ASP A 37 94.53 -69.73 -0.81
C ASP A 37 93.21 -70.43 -1.20
N SER A 38 92.92 -71.62 -0.65
CA SER A 38 91.69 -72.37 -0.96
C SER A 38 90.52 -72.00 -0.06
N LEU A 39 89.29 -72.16 -0.57
CA LEU A 39 88.08 -72.21 0.26
C LEU A 39 88.05 -73.54 1.03
N LEU A 40 88.46 -73.51 2.28
CA LEU A 40 88.53 -74.70 3.13
C LEU A 40 87.25 -74.93 3.92
N TRP A 41 86.89 -76.20 4.11
CA TRP A 41 85.80 -76.57 5.01
C TRP A 41 86.18 -76.28 6.46
N ASN A 42 85.40 -75.44 7.12
CA ASN A 42 85.52 -75.19 8.55
C ASN A 42 84.56 -76.11 9.30
N ALA A 43 85.09 -77.16 9.91
CA ALA A 43 84.31 -78.16 10.63
C ALA A 43 83.52 -77.60 11.82
N THR A 44 84.05 -76.57 12.48
CA THR A 44 83.37 -75.90 13.60
C THR A 44 82.19 -75.07 13.12
N ALA A 45 82.32 -74.39 11.98
CA ALA A 45 81.25 -73.57 11.40
C ALA A 45 80.24 -74.40 10.59
N GLY A 46 80.59 -75.62 10.19
CA GLY A 46 79.76 -76.45 9.31
C GLY A 46 79.58 -75.84 7.91
N ALA A 47 80.57 -75.10 7.41
CA ALA A 47 80.54 -74.40 6.12
C ALA A 47 81.94 -74.25 5.52
N PHE A 48 82.00 -73.95 4.21
CA PHE A 48 83.24 -73.48 3.59
C PHE A 48 83.55 -72.07 4.08
N SER A 49 84.80 -71.84 4.51
CA SER A 49 85.27 -70.56 4.98
C SER A 49 85.76 -69.71 3.81
N ALA A 50 85.26 -68.48 3.73
CA ALA A 50 85.79 -67.45 2.84
C ALA A 50 86.77 -66.52 3.55
N ALA A 51 87.34 -66.92 4.69
CA ALA A 51 88.43 -66.19 5.34
C ALA A 51 89.73 -66.38 4.55
N HIS A 52 90.53 -65.33 4.43
CA HIS A 52 91.83 -65.35 3.76
C HIS A 52 92.82 -64.43 4.48
N GLY A 53 94.04 -64.92 4.73
CA GLY A 53 95.03 -64.20 5.53
C GLY A 53 94.52 -63.86 6.94
N THR A 54 94.56 -62.57 7.30
CA THR A 54 94.07 -62.09 8.60
C THR A 54 92.59 -61.69 8.59
N ASP A 55 91.93 -61.71 7.42
CA ASP A 55 90.56 -61.26 7.27
C ASP A 55 89.59 -62.41 7.59
N ALA A 56 88.69 -62.16 8.54
CA ALA A 56 87.67 -63.14 8.94
C ALA A 56 86.61 -63.40 7.85
N THR A 57 86.47 -62.49 6.87
CA THR A 57 85.52 -62.59 5.75
C THR A 57 86.11 -61.96 4.49
N SER A 58 86.01 -62.62 3.36
CA SER A 58 86.38 -62.08 2.04
C SER A 58 85.22 -62.10 1.06
N LYS A 59 85.34 -61.36 -0.05
CA LYS A 59 84.34 -61.35 -1.11
C LYS A 59 84.46 -62.58 -1.99
N ILE A 60 83.34 -63.21 -2.30
CA ILE A 60 83.23 -64.18 -3.40
C ILE A 60 82.70 -63.42 -4.61
N THR A 61 83.55 -63.21 -5.62
CA THR A 61 83.19 -62.49 -6.85
C THR A 61 83.01 -63.47 -8.02
N ASN A 62 82.50 -62.98 -9.15
CA ASN A 62 82.17 -63.79 -10.34
C ASN A 62 81.12 -64.89 -10.06
N VAL A 63 80.28 -64.68 -9.05
CA VAL A 63 79.09 -65.49 -8.80
C VAL A 63 78.09 -65.21 -9.92
N LYS A 64 77.84 -66.21 -10.76
CA LYS A 64 76.78 -66.16 -11.77
C LYS A 64 75.42 -65.97 -11.08
N ASP A 65 74.49 -65.25 -11.71
CA ASP A 65 73.12 -65.13 -11.22
C ASP A 65 72.56 -66.51 -10.87
N GLY A 66 72.13 -66.68 -9.62
CA GLY A 66 71.52 -67.92 -9.16
C GLY A 66 70.09 -68.05 -9.69
N ASP A 67 69.61 -69.27 -9.92
CA ASP A 67 68.23 -69.44 -10.35
C ASP A 67 67.26 -69.06 -9.22
N LEU A 68 66.37 -68.08 -9.43
CA LEU A 68 65.41 -67.61 -8.41
C LEU A 68 64.12 -68.44 -8.41
N THR A 69 64.25 -69.72 -8.07
CA THR A 69 63.12 -70.67 -7.96
C THR A 69 62.89 -71.10 -6.51
N ALA A 70 61.68 -71.60 -6.19
CA ALA A 70 61.23 -71.89 -4.82
C ALA A 70 62.04 -72.94 -4.04
N GLY A 71 62.95 -73.68 -4.69
CA GLY A 71 63.83 -74.66 -4.06
C GLY A 71 65.31 -74.45 -4.40
N SER A 72 65.67 -73.29 -4.96
CA SER A 72 67.05 -73.01 -5.34
C SER A 72 67.96 -72.95 -4.12
N THR A 73 69.13 -73.55 -4.27
CA THR A 73 70.24 -73.46 -3.31
C THR A 73 71.41 -72.67 -3.90
N ASP A 74 71.20 -72.01 -5.04
CA ASP A 74 72.22 -71.18 -5.67
C ASP A 74 72.50 -69.93 -4.83
N ALA A 75 73.76 -69.52 -4.79
CA ALA A 75 74.10 -68.23 -4.23
C ALA A 75 73.55 -67.11 -5.12
N VAL A 76 72.90 -66.11 -4.51
CA VAL A 76 72.48 -64.89 -5.21
C VAL A 76 73.61 -63.87 -5.19
N ASN A 77 73.80 -63.18 -6.31
CA ASN A 77 74.80 -62.12 -6.38
C ASN A 77 74.19 -60.73 -6.12
N GLY A 78 75.05 -59.72 -6.06
CA GLY A 78 74.65 -58.35 -5.75
C GLY A 78 73.65 -57.74 -6.76
N SER A 79 73.71 -58.10 -8.05
CA SER A 79 72.77 -57.58 -9.06
C SER A 79 71.34 -58.07 -8.82
N GLN A 80 71.16 -59.35 -8.48
CA GLN A 80 69.83 -59.91 -8.21
C GLN A 80 69.19 -59.26 -6.97
N LEU A 81 69.96 -59.15 -5.88
CA LEU A 81 69.48 -58.47 -4.67
C LEU A 81 69.21 -56.98 -4.92
N LYS A 82 70.02 -56.32 -5.76
CA LYS A 82 69.81 -54.93 -6.17
C LYS A 82 68.51 -54.75 -6.94
N THR A 83 68.17 -55.64 -7.88
CA THR A 83 66.88 -55.60 -8.58
C THR A 83 65.70 -55.69 -7.62
N THR A 84 65.74 -56.60 -6.64
CA THR A 84 64.71 -56.68 -5.60
C THR A 84 64.64 -55.40 -4.77
N ASN A 85 65.79 -54.87 -4.34
CA ASN A 85 65.85 -53.64 -3.55
C ASN A 85 65.33 -52.41 -4.32
N ASP A 86 65.58 -52.32 -5.62
CA ASP A 86 65.06 -51.24 -6.47
C ASP A 86 63.53 -51.31 -6.58
N ALA A 87 62.96 -52.52 -6.71
CA ALA A 87 61.50 -52.71 -6.71
C ALA A 87 60.88 -52.36 -5.35
N VAL A 88 61.53 -52.73 -4.24
CA VAL A 88 61.10 -52.35 -2.88
C VAL A 88 61.18 -50.83 -2.69
N ALA A 89 62.22 -50.17 -3.20
CA ALA A 89 62.33 -48.72 -3.16
C ALA A 89 61.20 -48.04 -3.96
N ALA A 90 60.90 -48.53 -5.17
CA ALA A 90 59.78 -48.05 -5.98
C ALA A 90 58.43 -48.22 -5.27
N ASN A 91 58.20 -49.37 -4.63
CA ASN A 91 57.00 -49.60 -3.81
C ASN A 91 56.92 -48.63 -2.63
N THR A 92 58.06 -48.36 -1.97
CA THR A 92 58.13 -47.39 -0.86
C THR A 92 57.74 -45.98 -1.33
N THR A 93 58.25 -45.56 -2.49
CA THR A 93 57.87 -44.27 -3.10
C THR A 93 56.39 -44.24 -3.47
N ASN A 94 55.86 -45.28 -4.12
CA ASN A 94 54.44 -45.36 -4.49
C ASN A 94 53.52 -45.30 -3.26
N ILE A 95 53.89 -45.97 -2.16
CA ILE A 95 53.15 -45.92 -0.90
C ILE A 95 53.17 -44.51 -0.31
N ALA A 96 54.31 -43.82 -0.34
CA ALA A 96 54.40 -42.43 0.13
C ALA A 96 53.49 -41.51 -0.71
N THR A 97 53.53 -41.64 -2.04
CA THR A 97 52.64 -40.89 -2.94
C THR A 97 51.17 -41.18 -2.67
N ASN A 98 50.80 -42.45 -2.50
CA ASN A 98 49.42 -42.83 -2.19
C ASN A 98 48.95 -42.26 -0.85
N THR A 99 49.82 -42.28 0.16
CA THR A 99 49.54 -41.65 1.46
C THR A 99 49.24 -40.17 1.30
N THR A 100 50.08 -39.42 0.57
CA THR A 100 49.84 -37.99 0.30
C THR A 100 48.53 -37.76 -0.46
N ASN A 101 48.25 -38.56 -1.49
CA ASN A 101 47.02 -38.43 -2.27
C ASN A 101 45.78 -38.68 -1.41
N ILE A 102 45.81 -39.68 -0.53
CA ILE A 102 44.72 -39.98 0.40
C ILE A 102 44.50 -38.81 1.36
N THR A 103 45.57 -38.24 1.94
CA THR A 103 45.45 -37.06 2.81
C THR A 103 44.80 -35.89 2.08
N ASN A 104 45.26 -35.56 0.87
CA ASN A 104 44.67 -34.48 0.07
C ASN A 104 43.18 -34.71 -0.24
N LEU A 105 42.79 -35.97 -0.49
CA LEU A 105 41.40 -36.32 -0.71
C LEU A 105 40.56 -36.18 0.55
N THR A 106 41.07 -36.59 1.72
CA THR A 106 40.40 -36.40 3.00
C THR A 106 40.17 -34.91 3.27
N ASP A 107 41.21 -34.08 3.13
CA ASP A 107 41.11 -32.63 3.36
C ASP A 107 40.08 -31.97 2.42
N ALA A 108 40.04 -32.39 1.14
CA ALA A 108 39.06 -31.89 0.18
C ALA A 108 37.63 -32.32 0.51
N VAL A 109 37.44 -33.55 1.02
CA VAL A 109 36.13 -34.05 1.45
C VAL A 109 35.66 -33.32 2.70
N ASP A 110 36.55 -33.11 3.68
CA ASP A 110 36.23 -32.38 4.90
C ASP A 110 35.85 -30.92 4.58
N SER A 111 36.62 -30.25 3.69
CA SER A 111 36.28 -28.91 3.21
C SER A 111 34.91 -28.84 2.52
N LEU A 112 34.57 -29.86 1.71
CA LEU A 112 33.24 -29.93 1.10
C LEU A 112 32.15 -30.12 2.16
N GLY A 113 32.42 -30.90 3.21
CA GLY A 113 31.53 -31.10 4.34
C GLY A 113 31.24 -29.79 5.09
N ASP A 114 32.24 -28.96 5.29
CA ASP A 114 32.10 -27.71 6.05
C ASP A 114 31.35 -26.60 5.28
N ASP A 115 31.53 -26.52 3.95
CA ASP A 115 31.02 -25.41 3.13
C ASP A 115 29.75 -25.73 2.30
N SER A 116 29.27 -26.97 2.32
CA SER A 116 28.08 -27.38 1.54
C SER A 116 26.76 -27.15 2.28
N LEU A 117 25.66 -27.03 1.52
CA LEU A 117 24.32 -27.22 2.07
C LEU A 117 24.11 -28.70 2.42
N LEU A 118 24.21 -29.05 3.70
CA LEU A 118 24.09 -30.41 4.18
C LEU A 118 22.66 -30.76 4.60
N TRP A 119 22.26 -32.00 4.34
CA TRP A 119 20.99 -32.52 4.86
C TRP A 119 21.04 -32.63 6.38
N ASN A 120 20.10 -31.96 7.03
CA ASN A 120 19.88 -32.07 8.46
C ASN A 120 18.74 -33.06 8.72
N ASP A 121 19.08 -34.24 9.26
CA ASP A 121 18.10 -35.30 9.45
C ASP A 121 17.03 -34.97 10.49
N ALA A 122 17.39 -34.19 11.52
CA ALA A 122 16.43 -33.77 12.54
C ALA A 122 15.42 -32.75 11.98
N ALA A 123 15.88 -31.81 11.14
CA ALA A 123 15.04 -30.81 10.50
C ALA A 123 14.32 -31.33 9.24
N LYS A 124 14.74 -32.49 8.72
CA LYS A 124 14.29 -33.05 7.43
C LYS A 124 14.40 -32.02 6.29
N ALA A 125 15.50 -31.27 6.27
CA ALA A 125 15.76 -30.21 5.30
C ALA A 125 17.26 -30.01 5.07
N PHE A 126 17.64 -29.36 3.96
CA PHE A 126 19.00 -28.85 3.79
C PHE A 126 19.22 -27.65 4.70
N SER A 127 20.35 -27.65 5.42
CA SER A 127 20.76 -26.58 6.31
C SER A 127 21.66 -25.59 5.56
N ALA A 128 21.37 -24.31 5.73
CA ALA A 128 22.26 -23.22 5.31
C ALA A 128 23.05 -22.65 6.49
N ALA A 129 23.23 -23.42 7.57
CA ALA A 129 24.15 -23.06 8.64
C ALA A 129 25.59 -23.11 8.14
N HIS A 130 26.42 -22.15 8.56
CA HIS A 130 27.83 -22.08 8.18
C HIS A 130 28.67 -21.53 9.33
N GLY A 131 29.76 -22.21 9.66
CA GLY A 131 30.60 -21.86 10.82
C GLY A 131 29.80 -21.84 12.13
N THR A 132 29.77 -20.70 12.80
CA THR A 132 29.00 -20.50 14.04
C THR A 132 27.58 -20.00 13.82
N ASP A 133 27.22 -19.66 12.58
CA ASP A 133 25.92 -19.09 12.26
C ASP A 133 24.90 -20.22 12.02
N ALA A 134 23.82 -20.22 12.80
CA ALA A 134 22.74 -21.19 12.63
C ALA A 134 21.97 -21.02 11.31
N THR A 135 22.07 -19.84 10.68
CA THR A 135 21.42 -19.52 9.39
C THR A 135 22.29 -18.57 8.58
N SER A 136 22.45 -18.84 7.29
CA SER A 136 23.15 -17.96 6.35
C SER A 136 22.27 -17.59 5.15
N LYS A 137 22.67 -16.56 4.42
CA LYS A 137 21.97 -16.14 3.19
C LYS A 137 22.26 -17.11 2.05
N ILE A 138 21.23 -17.50 1.33
CA ILE A 138 21.36 -18.12 0.01
C ILE A 138 21.10 -17.02 -1.03
N THR A 139 22.14 -16.63 -1.76
CA THR A 139 22.06 -15.57 -2.78
C THR A 139 22.13 -16.16 -4.19
N ASN A 140 21.96 -15.34 -5.22
CA ASN A 140 21.88 -15.77 -6.62
C ASN A 140 20.78 -16.81 -6.90
N VAL A 141 19.74 -16.81 -6.06
CA VAL A 141 18.51 -17.57 -6.30
C VAL A 141 17.77 -16.89 -7.45
N LYS A 142 17.66 -17.60 -8.57
CA LYS A 142 16.84 -17.18 -9.71
C LYS A 142 15.39 -17.02 -9.27
N ASP A 143 14.66 -16.08 -9.86
CA ASP A 143 13.22 -15.93 -9.63
C ASP A 143 12.51 -17.28 -9.79
N GLY A 144 11.83 -17.73 -8.75
CA GLY A 144 11.07 -18.98 -8.77
C GLY A 144 9.75 -18.82 -9.52
N ASP A 145 9.26 -19.87 -10.16
CA ASP A 145 7.98 -19.79 -10.86
C ASP A 145 6.83 -19.62 -9.84
N LEU A 146 5.98 -18.60 -10.02
CA LEU A 146 4.87 -18.30 -9.11
C LEU A 146 3.57 -18.96 -9.58
N THR A 147 3.52 -20.30 -9.51
CA THR A 147 2.35 -21.11 -9.88
C THR A 147 1.84 -21.92 -8.69
N ALA A 148 0.58 -22.39 -8.75
CA ALA A 148 -0.12 -23.01 -7.61
C ALA A 148 0.54 -24.29 -7.04
N GLY A 149 1.46 -24.92 -7.78
CA GLY A 149 2.19 -26.11 -7.35
C GLY A 149 3.71 -25.93 -7.31
N SER A 150 4.20 -24.69 -7.43
CA SER A 150 5.64 -24.44 -7.46
C SER A 150 6.29 -24.78 -6.13
N THR A 151 7.46 -25.39 -6.23
CA THR A 151 8.36 -25.67 -5.09
C THR A 151 9.64 -24.84 -5.19
N ASP A 152 9.69 -23.87 -6.11
CA ASP A 152 10.85 -23.01 -6.28
C ASP A 152 10.96 -22.05 -5.10
N ALA A 153 12.20 -21.81 -4.66
CA ALA A 153 12.46 -20.75 -3.70
C ALA A 153 12.18 -19.39 -4.34
N VAL A 154 11.47 -18.52 -3.62
CA VAL A 154 11.27 -17.13 -4.02
C VAL A 154 12.43 -16.27 -3.54
N ASN A 155 12.87 -15.33 -4.36
CA ASN A 155 13.94 -14.42 -3.99
C ASN A 155 13.39 -13.04 -3.53
N GLY A 156 14.32 -12.17 -3.12
CA GLY A 156 13.97 -10.85 -2.59
C GLY A 156 13.25 -9.93 -3.59
N SER A 157 13.55 -9.99 -4.89
CA SER A 157 12.88 -9.14 -5.89
C SER A 157 11.41 -9.51 -6.04
N GLN A 158 11.07 -10.80 -6.04
CA GLN A 158 9.68 -11.25 -6.12
C GLN A 158 8.85 -10.83 -4.90
N LEU A 159 9.42 -10.99 -3.70
CA LEU A 159 8.77 -10.55 -2.47
C LEU A 159 8.62 -9.02 -2.42
N LYS A 160 9.63 -8.28 -2.92
CA LYS A 160 9.59 -6.83 -3.04
C LYS A 160 8.46 -6.35 -3.96
N THR A 161 8.29 -6.97 -5.14
CA THR A 161 7.16 -6.65 -6.05
C THR A 161 5.81 -6.83 -5.36
N THR A 162 5.65 -7.94 -4.62
CA THR A 162 4.42 -8.19 -3.84
C THR A 162 4.21 -7.11 -2.77
N ASN A 163 5.25 -6.77 -2.01
CA ASN A 163 5.19 -5.75 -0.97
C ASN A 163 4.89 -4.34 -1.52
N ASP A 164 5.40 -4.00 -2.71
CA ASP A 164 5.10 -2.74 -3.37
C ASP A 164 3.61 -2.66 -3.76
N ALA A 165 3.04 -3.76 -4.27
CA ALA A 165 1.60 -3.84 -4.56
C ALA A 165 0.74 -3.73 -3.29
N VAL A 166 1.15 -4.38 -2.20
CA VAL A 166 0.49 -4.25 -0.88
C VAL A 166 0.55 -2.82 -0.36
N THR A 167 1.69 -2.14 -0.55
CA THR A 167 1.84 -0.73 -0.17
C THR A 167 0.91 0.16 -0.98
N ALA A 168 0.82 -0.02 -2.30
CA ALA A 168 -0.10 0.71 -3.15
C ALA A 168 -1.57 0.51 -2.73
N ASN A 169 -1.95 -0.74 -2.42
CA ASN A 169 -3.29 -1.04 -1.90
C ASN A 169 -3.56 -0.32 -0.58
N THR A 170 -2.57 -0.29 0.32
CA THR A 170 -2.69 0.41 1.61
C THR A 170 -2.92 1.91 1.41
N THR A 171 -2.19 2.55 0.48
CA THR A 171 -2.41 3.95 0.11
C THR A 171 -3.80 4.18 -0.47
N ASN A 172 -4.24 3.34 -1.42
CA ASN A 172 -5.56 3.46 -2.03
C ASN A 172 -6.69 3.34 -1.00
N ILE A 173 -6.54 2.43 -0.03
CA ILE A 173 -7.50 2.29 1.08
C ILE A 173 -7.55 3.58 1.91
N ALA A 174 -6.40 4.16 2.27
CA ALA A 174 -6.37 5.42 3.02
C ALA A 174 -7.05 6.56 2.26
N THR A 175 -6.81 6.69 0.94
CA THR A 175 -7.49 7.68 0.08
C THR A 175 -9.00 7.45 0.05
N ASN A 176 -9.44 6.20 -0.08
CA ASN A 176 -10.87 5.87 -0.06
C ASN A 176 -11.51 6.23 1.29
N THR A 177 -10.82 5.97 2.40
CA THR A 177 -11.29 6.38 3.74
C THR A 177 -11.49 7.90 3.81
N THR A 178 -10.52 8.70 3.35
CA THR A 178 -10.66 10.17 3.31
C THR A 178 -11.82 10.61 2.41
N ASN A 179 -11.96 10.02 1.22
CA ASN A 179 -13.05 10.34 0.32
C ASN A 179 -14.42 10.02 0.94
N ILE A 180 -14.54 8.91 1.66
CA ILE A 180 -15.76 8.54 2.36
C ILE A 180 -16.06 9.55 3.47
N THR A 181 -15.08 9.94 4.28
CA THR A 181 -15.26 10.98 5.30
C THR A 181 -15.75 12.30 4.69
N ASN A 182 -15.10 12.77 3.62
CA ASN A 182 -15.51 14.00 2.93
C ASN A 182 -16.93 13.91 2.37
N LEU A 183 -17.33 12.75 1.86
CA LEU A 183 -18.70 12.52 1.39
C LEU A 183 -19.70 12.53 2.54
N THR A 184 -19.39 11.91 3.68
CA THR A 184 -20.21 11.97 4.88
C THR A 184 -20.41 13.40 5.34
N ASP A 185 -19.32 14.18 5.47
CA ASP A 185 -19.38 15.58 5.89
C ASP A 185 -20.22 16.44 4.92
N ALA A 186 -20.09 16.21 3.61
CA ALA A 186 -20.88 16.90 2.60
C ALA A 186 -22.38 16.53 2.66
N VAL A 187 -22.69 15.25 2.93
CA VAL A 187 -24.06 14.77 3.11
C VAL A 187 -24.68 15.34 4.39
N ASP A 188 -23.93 15.37 5.49
CA ASP A 188 -24.37 15.94 6.75
C ASP A 188 -24.63 17.45 6.60
N SER A 189 -23.71 18.18 5.95
CA SER A 189 -23.90 19.60 5.63
C SER A 189 -25.14 19.85 4.75
N LEU A 190 -25.40 18.98 3.76
CA LEU A 190 -26.63 19.07 2.98
C LEU A 190 -27.87 18.81 3.84
N GLY A 191 -27.79 17.87 4.79
CA GLY A 191 -28.85 17.60 5.76
C GLY A 191 -29.17 18.81 6.65
N ASP A 192 -28.14 19.52 7.11
CA ASP A 192 -28.31 20.67 8.02
C ASP A 192 -28.87 21.93 7.32
N ASP A 193 -28.47 22.18 6.06
CA ASP A 193 -28.77 23.44 5.37
C ASP A 193 -29.86 23.35 4.29
N SER A 194 -30.43 22.16 4.03
CA SER A 194 -31.50 21.98 3.04
C SER A 194 -32.91 22.21 3.60
N LEU A 195 -33.86 22.56 2.72
CA LEU A 195 -35.29 22.43 3.03
C LEU A 195 -35.65 20.94 3.08
N LEU A 196 -35.72 20.38 4.29
CA LEU A 196 -36.04 18.96 4.49
C LEU A 196 -37.55 18.72 4.61
N TRP A 197 -37.99 17.56 4.11
CA TRP A 197 -39.36 17.10 4.31
C TRP A 197 -39.62 16.83 5.79
N ASN A 198 -40.62 17.51 6.34
CA ASN A 198 -41.12 17.25 7.68
C ASN A 198 -42.34 16.33 7.58
N ASP A 199 -42.16 15.06 8.00
CA ASP A 199 -43.21 14.06 7.86
C ASP A 199 -44.45 14.34 8.73
N ALA A 200 -44.27 14.95 9.90
CA ALA A 200 -45.38 15.32 10.77
C ALA A 200 -46.22 16.47 10.17
N ALA A 201 -45.55 17.45 9.53
CA ALA A 201 -46.20 18.56 8.86
C ALA A 201 -46.72 18.22 7.45
N LYS A 202 -46.27 17.09 6.88
CA LYS A 202 -46.49 16.71 5.48
C LYS A 202 -46.13 17.85 4.51
N ALA A 203 -45.01 18.52 4.78
CA ALA A 203 -44.52 19.66 4.01
C ALA A 203 -42.99 19.79 4.14
N PHE A 204 -42.36 20.54 3.22
CA PHE A 204 -40.98 20.97 3.40
C PHE A 204 -40.88 22.03 4.50
N SER A 205 -39.93 21.86 5.41
CA SER A 205 -39.68 22.79 6.52
C SER A 205 -38.61 23.79 6.15
N ALA A 206 -38.86 25.06 6.45
CA ALA A 206 -37.86 26.13 6.42
C ALA A 206 -37.26 26.41 7.80
N ALA A 207 -37.33 25.46 8.73
CA ALA A 207 -36.59 25.54 9.99
C ALA A 207 -35.08 25.42 9.70
N HIS A 208 -34.26 26.22 10.38
CA HIS A 208 -32.80 26.21 10.22
C HIS A 208 -32.13 26.53 11.55
N GLY A 209 -31.14 25.73 11.93
CA GLY A 209 -30.48 25.84 13.24
C GLY A 209 -31.49 25.73 14.40
N THR A 210 -31.55 26.77 15.24
CA THR A 210 -32.50 26.83 16.36
C THR A 210 -33.84 27.48 16.01
N ASP A 211 -33.96 28.03 14.80
CA ASP A 211 -35.15 28.77 14.38
C ASP A 211 -36.20 27.81 13.80
N ALA A 212 -37.39 27.79 14.41
CA ALA A 212 -38.50 26.97 13.94
C ALA A 212 -39.05 27.40 12.56
N THR A 213 -38.79 28.64 12.15
CA THR A 213 -39.18 29.19 10.85
C THR A 213 -38.13 30.17 10.36
N SER A 214 -37.73 30.06 9.09
CA SER A 214 -36.83 31.01 8.44
C SER A 214 -37.46 31.63 7.19
N LYS A 215 -36.89 32.74 6.72
CA LYS A 215 -37.36 33.41 5.50
C LYS A 215 -36.94 32.63 4.27
N ILE A 216 -37.88 32.40 3.36
CA ILE A 216 -37.58 32.02 1.97
C ILE A 216 -37.60 33.31 1.15
N THR A 217 -36.43 33.74 0.68
CA THR A 217 -36.27 34.95 -0.16
C THR A 217 -35.95 34.56 -1.59
N ASN A 218 -35.84 35.56 -2.49
CA ASN A 218 -35.67 35.36 -3.93
C ASN A 218 -36.78 34.50 -4.57
N VAL A 219 -37.97 34.51 -3.96
CA VAL A 219 -39.18 33.92 -4.52
C VAL A 219 -39.64 34.81 -5.66
N LYS A 220 -39.56 34.29 -6.88
CA LYS A 220 -40.12 34.94 -8.08
C LYS A 220 -41.63 35.14 -7.89
N ASP A 221 -42.19 36.22 -8.44
CA ASP A 221 -43.65 36.45 -8.44
C ASP A 221 -44.37 35.19 -8.96
N GLY A 222 -45.26 34.64 -8.14
CA GLY A 222 -46.06 33.47 -8.52
C GLY A 222 -47.22 33.84 -9.44
N ASP A 223 -47.66 32.92 -10.29
CA ASP A 223 -48.78 33.20 -11.18
C ASP A 223 -50.10 33.38 -10.38
N LEU A 224 -50.76 34.53 -10.53
CA LEU A 224 -52.04 34.81 -9.85
C LEU A 224 -53.24 34.32 -10.67
N THR A 225 -53.33 33.01 -10.87
CA THR A 225 -54.43 32.36 -11.59
C THR A 225 -55.18 31.37 -10.70
N ALA A 226 -56.41 31.03 -11.08
CA ALA A 226 -57.20 30.07 -10.33
C ALA A 226 -56.53 28.69 -10.35
N GLY A 227 -56.26 28.12 -9.17
CA GLY A 227 -55.59 26.82 -9.02
C GLY A 227 -54.06 26.88 -9.04
N SER A 228 -53.46 28.07 -9.08
CA SER A 228 -52.00 28.23 -8.96
C SER A 228 -51.46 27.61 -7.66
N THR A 229 -50.32 26.94 -7.78
CA THR A 229 -49.56 26.35 -6.65
C THR A 229 -48.27 27.11 -6.37
N ASP A 230 -48.04 28.23 -7.05
CA ASP A 230 -46.85 29.04 -6.85
C ASP A 230 -46.91 29.78 -5.52
N ALA A 231 -45.77 29.84 -4.83
CA ALA A 231 -45.64 30.70 -3.67
C ALA A 231 -45.72 32.18 -4.11
N VAL A 232 -46.53 32.98 -3.41
CA VAL A 232 -46.57 34.43 -3.61
C VAL A 232 -45.54 35.13 -2.73
N ASN A 233 -44.95 36.19 -3.24
CA ASN A 233 -43.96 36.98 -2.48
C ASN A 233 -44.56 38.27 -1.90
N GLY A 234 -43.73 39.00 -1.15
CA GLY A 234 -44.15 40.23 -0.46
C GLY A 234 -44.62 41.36 -1.38
N SER A 235 -44.06 41.49 -2.60
CA SER A 235 -44.49 42.54 -3.54
C SER A 235 -45.93 42.32 -4.02
N GLN A 236 -46.30 41.08 -4.33
CA GLN A 236 -47.66 40.75 -4.78
C GLN A 236 -48.70 41.02 -3.68
N LEU A 237 -48.41 40.64 -2.43
CA LEU A 237 -49.28 40.92 -1.30
C LEU A 237 -49.36 42.43 -1.00
N LYS A 238 -48.25 43.16 -1.19
CA LYS A 238 -48.21 44.62 -1.01
C LYS A 238 -49.08 45.34 -2.04
N THR A 239 -49.05 44.96 -3.31
CA THR A 239 -49.95 45.51 -4.33
C THR A 239 -51.42 45.32 -3.95
N THR A 240 -51.78 44.14 -3.43
CA THR A 240 -53.14 43.87 -2.93
C THR A 240 -53.50 44.77 -1.75
N ASN A 241 -52.60 44.90 -0.77
CA ASN A 241 -52.83 45.72 0.42
C ASN A 241 -52.97 47.22 0.09
N ASP A 242 -52.21 47.73 -0.88
CA ASP A 242 -52.33 49.12 -1.33
C ASP A 242 -53.71 49.40 -1.96
N ALA A 243 -54.24 48.45 -2.75
CA ALA A 243 -55.60 48.54 -3.30
C ALA A 243 -56.68 48.52 -2.20
N VAL A 244 -56.51 47.68 -1.17
CA VAL A 244 -57.42 47.63 -0.01
C VAL A 244 -57.38 48.95 0.79
N ALA A 245 -56.21 49.54 0.97
CA ALA A 245 -56.08 50.83 1.64
C ALA A 245 -56.81 51.95 0.85
N ALA A 246 -56.64 51.99 -0.48
CA ALA A 246 -57.35 52.95 -1.33
C ALA A 246 -58.88 52.80 -1.23
N ASN A 247 -59.38 51.57 -1.23
CA ASN A 247 -60.81 51.30 -1.03
C ASN A 247 -61.30 51.79 0.34
N THR A 248 -60.49 51.60 1.39
CA THR A 248 -60.82 52.08 2.74
C THR A 248 -60.97 53.60 2.77
N THR A 249 -60.05 54.33 2.12
CA THR A 249 -60.16 55.79 1.96
C THR A 249 -61.42 56.18 1.18
N ASN A 250 -61.68 55.53 0.06
CA ASN A 250 -62.87 55.82 -0.76
C ASN A 250 -64.18 55.60 0.02
N ILE A 251 -64.26 54.55 0.83
CA ILE A 251 -65.41 54.28 1.69
C ILE A 251 -65.57 55.39 2.72
N ALA A 252 -64.49 55.81 3.40
CA ALA A 252 -64.57 56.90 4.37
C ALA A 252 -65.04 58.21 3.72
N THR A 253 -64.53 58.54 2.53
CA THR A 253 -65.00 59.69 1.76
C THR A 253 -66.49 59.56 1.41
N ASN A 254 -66.94 58.38 0.96
CA ASN A 254 -68.35 58.15 0.67
C ASN A 254 -69.22 58.31 1.93
N THR A 255 -68.77 57.81 3.08
CA THR A 255 -69.47 58.00 4.37
C THR A 255 -69.60 59.48 4.70
N THR A 256 -68.51 60.25 4.62
CA THR A 256 -68.56 61.71 4.85
C THR A 256 -69.50 62.40 3.88
N ASN A 257 -69.46 62.04 2.59
CA ASN A 257 -70.35 62.61 1.58
C ASN A 257 -71.82 62.29 1.88
N ILE A 258 -72.14 61.07 2.31
CA ILE A 258 -73.49 60.65 2.70
C ILE A 258 -73.95 61.42 3.94
N THR A 259 -73.10 61.60 4.95
CA THR A 259 -73.40 62.41 6.13
C THR A 259 -73.69 63.86 5.74
N ASN A 260 -72.83 64.49 4.94
CA ASN A 260 -73.04 65.85 4.46
C ASN A 260 -74.35 65.99 3.66
N LEU A 261 -74.68 64.98 2.84
CA LEU A 261 -75.96 64.95 2.12
C LEU A 261 -77.16 64.80 3.06
N THR A 262 -77.04 63.95 4.09
CA THR A 262 -78.07 63.79 5.12
C THR A 262 -78.32 65.12 5.83
N ASP A 263 -77.26 65.78 6.30
CA ASP A 263 -77.34 67.09 6.95
C ASP A 263 -77.98 68.16 6.04
N ALA A 264 -77.61 68.17 4.75
CA ALA A 264 -78.19 69.09 3.78
C ALA A 264 -79.68 68.81 3.53
N VAL A 265 -80.08 67.55 3.47
CA VAL A 265 -81.49 67.14 3.33
C VAL A 265 -82.30 67.52 4.57
N ASP A 266 -81.76 67.29 5.77
CA ASP A 266 -82.40 67.66 7.04
C ASP A 266 -82.57 69.19 7.11
N SER A 267 -81.54 69.98 6.77
CA SER A 267 -81.65 71.44 6.69
C SER A 267 -82.70 71.90 5.69
N LEU A 268 -82.80 71.24 4.53
CA LEU A 268 -83.86 71.53 3.56
C LEU A 268 -85.24 71.20 4.12
N GLY A 269 -85.37 70.13 4.90
CA GLY A 269 -86.59 69.75 5.61
C GLY A 269 -87.02 70.76 6.67
N ASP A 270 -86.06 71.33 7.40
CA ASP A 270 -86.35 72.30 8.47
C ASP A 270 -86.69 73.70 7.92
N ASP A 271 -86.02 74.15 6.86
CA ASP A 271 -86.05 75.55 6.41
C ASP A 271 -86.86 75.81 5.12
N SER A 272 -87.37 74.78 4.44
CA SER A 272 -88.18 74.96 3.21
C SER A 272 -89.67 75.18 3.49
N LEU A 273 -90.37 75.84 2.55
CA LEU A 273 -91.83 75.80 2.50
C LEU A 273 -92.28 74.39 2.08
N LEU A 274 -92.58 73.54 3.05
CA LEU A 274 -93.03 72.16 2.80
C LEU A 274 -94.54 72.08 2.60
N TRP A 275 -94.97 71.11 1.78
CA TRP A 275 -96.39 70.82 1.59
C TRP A 275 -97.00 70.25 2.88
N ASN A 276 -98.02 70.92 3.41
CA ASN A 276 -98.81 70.43 4.54
C ASN A 276 -100.07 69.75 4.00
N ALA A 277 -100.06 68.41 3.99
CA ALA A 277 -101.16 67.60 3.48
C ALA A 277 -102.50 67.86 4.20
N THR A 278 -102.48 68.17 5.49
CA THR A 278 -103.70 68.46 6.27
C THR A 278 -104.30 69.81 5.92
N ALA A 279 -103.44 70.81 5.69
CA ALA A 279 -103.86 72.14 5.28
C ALA A 279 -104.19 72.24 3.78
N GLY A 280 -103.73 71.28 2.97
CA GLY A 280 -103.86 71.32 1.51
C GLY A 280 -103.10 72.48 0.87
N ALA A 281 -102.02 72.95 1.50
CA ALA A 281 -101.21 74.10 1.06
C ALA A 281 -99.75 73.97 1.52
N PHE A 282 -98.85 74.75 0.92
CA PHE A 282 -97.48 74.93 1.44
C PHE A 282 -97.52 75.71 2.77
N SER A 283 -96.79 75.22 3.77
CA SER A 283 -96.76 75.81 5.10
C SER A 283 -95.59 76.77 5.27
N ALA A 284 -95.86 77.94 5.86
CA ALA A 284 -94.84 78.88 6.31
C ALA A 284 -94.50 78.69 7.80
N ALA A 285 -94.90 77.58 8.43
CA ALA A 285 -94.44 77.26 9.78
C ALA A 285 -92.92 77.01 9.76
N HIS A 286 -92.20 77.51 10.76
CA HIS A 286 -90.75 77.34 10.87
C HIS A 286 -90.37 77.12 12.34
N GLY A 287 -89.56 76.10 12.63
CA GLY A 287 -89.24 75.70 14.00
C GLY A 287 -90.50 75.44 14.83
N THR A 288 -90.63 76.14 15.96
CA THR A 288 -91.81 76.05 16.84
C THR A 288 -92.94 77.01 16.48
N ASP A 289 -92.73 77.89 15.48
CA ASP A 289 -93.69 78.92 15.13
C ASP A 289 -94.70 78.39 14.10
N ALA A 290 -95.98 78.42 14.48
CA ALA A 290 -97.06 77.92 13.63
C ALA A 290 -97.29 78.76 12.36
N THR A 291 -96.80 80.01 12.34
CA THR A 291 -96.88 80.92 11.19
C THR A 291 -95.65 81.82 11.15
N SER A 292 -94.94 81.86 10.02
CA SER A 292 -93.81 82.76 9.81
C SER A 292 -94.05 83.72 8.64
N LYS A 293 -93.30 84.82 8.63
CA LYS A 293 -93.37 85.80 7.53
C LYS A 293 -92.72 85.22 6.28
N ILE A 294 -93.40 85.28 5.15
CA ILE A 294 -92.77 85.14 3.83
C ILE A 294 -92.41 86.54 3.35
N THR A 295 -91.12 86.86 3.34
CA THR A 295 -90.60 88.14 2.86
C THR A 295 -89.99 87.99 1.46
N ASN A 296 -89.59 89.08 0.83
CA ASN A 296 -89.08 89.11 -0.55
C ASN A 296 -90.08 88.59 -1.59
N VAL A 297 -91.38 88.67 -1.29
CA VAL A 297 -92.46 88.41 -2.24
C VAL A 297 -92.54 89.60 -3.19
N LYS A 298 -92.26 89.36 -4.47
CA LYS A 298 -92.42 90.36 -5.53
C LYS A 298 -93.90 90.74 -5.67
N ASP A 299 -94.17 91.99 -6.06
CA ASP A 299 -95.55 92.44 -6.34
C ASP A 299 -96.23 91.46 -7.31
N GLY A 300 -97.34 90.85 -6.88
CA GLY A 300 -98.11 89.92 -7.70
C GLY A 300 -98.97 90.65 -8.72
N ASP A 301 -99.24 90.06 -9.87
CA ASP A 301 -100.06 90.75 -10.88
C ASP A 301 -101.51 90.89 -10.42
N LEU A 302 -102.03 92.12 -10.38
CA LEU A 302 -103.39 92.42 -9.90
C LEU A 302 -104.43 92.33 -11.03
N THR A 303 -104.51 91.15 -11.66
CA THR A 303 -105.46 90.85 -12.75
C THR A 303 -106.46 89.77 -12.36
N ALA A 304 -107.61 89.71 -13.04
CA ALA A 304 -108.65 88.73 -12.75
C ALA A 304 -108.16 87.30 -13.04
N GLY A 305 -108.16 86.46 -12.01
CA GLY A 305 -107.66 85.08 -12.07
C GLY A 305 -106.19 84.90 -11.70
N SER A 306 -105.50 85.96 -11.24
CA SER A 306 -104.12 85.87 -10.75
C SER A 306 -103.99 84.90 -9.57
N THR A 307 -102.92 84.12 -9.58
CA THR A 307 -102.53 83.19 -8.50
C THR A 307 -101.27 83.64 -7.76
N ASP A 308 -100.81 84.86 -8.03
CA ASP A 308 -99.62 85.42 -7.39
C ASP A 308 -99.93 85.80 -5.94
N ALA A 309 -98.97 85.57 -5.05
CA ALA A 309 -99.04 86.11 -3.71
C ALA A 309 -98.93 87.65 -3.78
N VAL A 310 -99.86 88.35 -3.12
CA VAL A 310 -99.78 89.81 -2.95
C VAL A 310 -98.89 90.14 -1.75
N ASN A 311 -98.10 91.21 -1.87
CA ASN A 311 -97.22 91.64 -0.78
C ASN A 311 -97.74 92.87 -0.03
N GLY A 312 -96.98 93.29 0.99
CA GLY A 312 -97.33 94.41 1.85
C GLY A 312 -97.43 95.76 1.12
N SER A 313 -96.61 96.03 0.10
CA SER A 313 -96.69 97.30 -0.66
C SER A 313 -97.98 97.40 -1.46
N GLN A 314 -98.43 96.32 -2.09
CA GLN A 314 -99.66 96.31 -2.87
C GLN A 314 -100.92 96.49 -2.00
N LEU A 315 -100.95 95.81 -0.83
CA LEU A 315 -102.03 95.99 0.14
C LEU A 315 -102.01 97.41 0.74
N LYS A 316 -100.80 97.96 0.97
CA LYS A 316 -100.60 99.34 1.43
C LYS A 316 -101.12 100.36 0.40
N THR A 317 -100.79 100.21 -0.88
CA THR A 317 -101.34 101.08 -1.96
C THR A 317 -102.86 101.00 -2.02
N THR A 318 -103.44 99.80 -1.87
CA THR A 318 -104.90 99.63 -1.79
C THR A 318 -105.48 100.37 -0.59
N ASN A 319 -104.87 100.23 0.59
CA ASN A 319 -105.31 100.92 1.82
C ASN A 319 -105.17 102.44 1.71
N ASP A 320 -104.10 102.95 1.10
CA ASP A 320 -103.89 104.38 0.87
C ASP A 320 -104.98 104.95 -0.07
N ASN A 321 -105.34 104.20 -1.13
CA ASN A 321 -106.44 104.57 -2.04
C ASN A 321 -107.81 104.54 -1.33
N VAL A 322 -108.07 103.54 -0.48
CA VAL A 322 -109.31 103.46 0.33
C VAL A 322 -109.43 104.65 1.29
N ALA A 323 -108.34 105.01 1.99
CA ALA A 323 -108.32 106.16 2.89
C ALA A 323 -108.57 107.50 2.17
N THR A 324 -108.07 107.63 0.94
CA THR A 324 -108.30 108.79 0.07
C THR A 324 -109.77 108.89 -0.39
N ASN A 325 -110.46 107.75 -0.52
CA ASN A 325 -111.89 107.70 -0.86
C ASN A 325 -112.82 107.99 0.33
N THR A 326 -112.37 107.81 1.59
CA THR A 326 -113.15 108.20 2.78
C THR A 326 -112.97 109.67 3.18
N THR A 327 -112.07 110.40 2.50
CA THR A 327 -111.81 111.83 2.72
C THR A 327 -112.22 112.74 1.55
N ASN A 328 -112.86 112.19 0.52
CA ASN A 328 -113.55 112.89 -0.58
C ASN A 328 -115.03 112.53 -0.60
#